data_AF-A0A1F3V659-F1
#
_entry.id   AF-A0A1F3V659-F1
#
_cell.length_a   1.000
_cell.length_b   1.000
_cell.length_c   1.000
_cell.angle_alpha   90.00
_cell.angle_beta   90.00
_cell.angle_gamma   90.00
#
_symmetry.space_group_name_H-M   'P 1'
#
loop_
_entity.id
_entity.type
_entity.pdbx_description
1 polymer ?
#
loop_
_entity_poly.entity_id
_entity_poly.type
_entity_poly.pdbx_seq_one_letter_code
_entity_poly.pdbx_strand_id
1 'polypeptide(L)'
;MLLAIFVLFLQTTFFVSTAYADDSPEYWLQKMGFSPVANEPIDFSLPLLSSGQEEKLSSLKGKWIFLVFWATWCAPCREELPALENFKGSFVNSNLVIRGVSIDNGDSTPVKKFIKENHLTFSMWHDQDGQVAAQYQANSVPSMYVISPDWKIVGIMRGARDWQTPEIAGWVKELLKFEKVEVVATPISSQGGFNQIELPNNLIPPYIEIKIPKGQQRVGEIINVEVAVAWHGDAYRYVFKTPTLALDSKIKVGDVFSTSSSDVKGSVLRYIYPLTIPEAGAYKIGPAELSFSPREGGKELFSRSTAVDISVELTFIAKFGWIILLLLFIIGGVIWFLYKKYKQKMASTIFASQAKEAKIAVVERWERIQAGRVQVARRDYCVELLAFYVEVVGVEVAKVESMINEIRYAGQELSNEELSYYEKQIVRALSLNSELEE
;
A
#
# COMPACT_ATOMS: atom_id res chain seq x y z
N MET A 1 34.22 -28.89 29.46
CA MET A 1 33.67 -27.57 29.85
C MET A 1 32.84 -26.95 28.72
N LEU A 2 33.41 -26.71 27.53
CA LEU A 2 32.67 -26.18 26.36
C LEU A 2 31.47 -27.05 25.92
N LEU A 3 31.59 -28.38 25.94
CA LEU A 3 30.49 -29.29 25.60
C LEU A 3 29.33 -29.24 26.61
N ALA A 4 29.64 -29.05 27.89
CA ALA A 4 28.62 -28.93 28.95
C ALA A 4 27.89 -27.58 28.89
N ILE A 5 28.61 -26.52 28.53
CA ILE A 5 28.02 -25.19 28.28
C ILE A 5 27.11 -25.23 27.04
N PHE A 6 27.51 -25.95 25.98
CA PHE A 6 26.70 -26.11 24.77
C PHE A 6 25.43 -26.94 25.02
N VAL A 7 25.51 -28.01 25.82
CA VAL A 7 24.34 -28.81 26.21
C VAL A 7 23.40 -28.03 27.13
N LEU A 8 23.94 -27.26 28.09
CA LEU A 8 23.13 -26.37 28.94
C LEU A 8 22.49 -25.25 28.12
N PHE A 9 23.18 -24.70 27.13
CA PHE A 9 22.64 -23.69 26.22
C PHE A 9 21.56 -24.27 25.28
N LEU A 10 21.72 -25.50 24.82
CA LEU A 10 20.68 -26.23 24.07
C LEU A 10 19.47 -26.56 24.94
N GLN A 11 19.67 -26.94 26.20
CA GLN A 11 18.57 -27.22 27.12
C GLN A 11 17.84 -25.94 27.55
N THR A 12 18.53 -24.82 27.77
CA THR A 12 17.89 -23.54 28.08
C THR A 12 17.19 -22.95 26.86
N THR A 13 17.74 -23.08 25.65
CA THR A 13 17.03 -22.66 24.42
C THR A 13 15.83 -23.54 24.11
N PHE A 14 15.87 -24.84 24.42
CA PHE A 14 14.72 -25.75 24.29
C PHE A 14 13.63 -25.47 25.34
N PHE A 15 13.99 -25.15 26.59
CA PHE A 15 13.01 -24.76 27.63
C PHE A 15 12.43 -23.35 27.42
N VAL A 16 13.23 -22.41 26.90
CA VAL A 16 12.74 -21.07 26.51
C VAL A 16 11.77 -21.21 25.33
N SER A 17 12.04 -22.09 24.35
CA SER A 17 11.12 -22.34 23.23
C SER A 17 9.76 -22.89 23.67
N THR A 18 9.67 -23.70 24.72
CA THR A 18 8.39 -24.27 25.18
C THR A 18 7.57 -23.32 26.05
N ALA A 19 8.21 -22.32 26.67
CA ALA A 19 7.53 -21.33 27.52
C ALA A 19 6.96 -20.13 26.73
N TYR A 20 7.40 -19.92 25.49
CA TYR A 20 6.91 -18.86 24.59
C TYR A 20 5.90 -19.34 23.53
N ALA A 21 5.47 -20.60 23.60
CA ALA A 21 4.57 -21.20 22.62
C ALA A 21 3.06 -20.99 22.90
N ASP A 22 2.68 -20.41 24.04
CA ASP A 22 1.29 -20.38 24.51
C ASP A 22 0.45 -19.15 24.08
N ASP A 23 1.02 -18.18 23.34
CA ASP A 23 0.30 -16.96 22.92
C ASP A 23 0.64 -16.52 21.48
N SER A 24 0.41 -17.39 20.50
CA SER A 24 0.45 -17.03 19.08
C SER A 24 -0.90 -17.26 18.38
N PRO A 25 -1.21 -16.55 17.28
CA PRO A 25 -2.39 -16.84 16.48
C PRO A 25 -2.49 -18.32 16.07
N GLU A 26 -1.35 -18.92 15.69
CA GLU A 26 -1.24 -20.31 15.29
C GLU A 26 -1.61 -21.27 16.42
N TYR A 27 -1.26 -20.95 17.68
CA TYR A 27 -1.64 -21.73 18.85
C TYR A 27 -3.17 -21.79 19.01
N TRP A 28 -3.84 -20.63 19.01
CA TRP A 28 -5.30 -20.56 19.14
C TRP A 28 -6.01 -21.22 17.95
N LEU A 29 -5.46 -21.06 16.75
CA LEU A 29 -5.94 -21.74 15.54
C LEU A 29 -5.82 -23.26 15.65
N GLN A 30 -4.71 -23.79 16.14
CA GLN A 30 -4.54 -25.22 16.35
C GLN A 30 -5.52 -25.77 17.39
N LYS A 31 -5.81 -25.05 18.48
CA LYS A 31 -6.83 -25.44 19.46
C LYS A 31 -8.22 -25.57 18.84
N MET A 32 -8.55 -24.70 17.89
CA MET A 32 -9.78 -24.77 17.10
C MET A 32 -9.74 -25.86 15.99
N GLY A 33 -8.61 -26.55 15.81
CA GLY A 33 -8.45 -27.61 14.81
C GLY A 33 -8.10 -27.09 13.40
N PHE A 34 -7.53 -25.89 13.29
CA PHE A 34 -6.91 -25.39 12.06
C PHE A 34 -5.49 -25.91 11.92
N SER A 35 -5.11 -26.25 10.68
CA SER A 35 -3.73 -26.46 10.29
C SER A 35 -3.08 -25.10 10.02
N PRO A 36 -2.01 -24.73 10.73
CA PRO A 36 -1.32 -23.47 10.51
C PRO A 36 -0.66 -23.47 9.12
N VAL A 37 -0.76 -22.33 8.44
CA VAL A 37 -0.11 -22.08 7.14
C VAL A 37 0.37 -20.63 7.11
N ALA A 38 1.22 -20.27 6.15
CA ALA A 38 1.72 -18.90 6.01
C ALA A 38 1.77 -18.52 4.52
N ASN A 39 0.60 -18.39 3.91
CA ASN A 39 0.45 -18.06 2.49
C ASN A 39 -0.23 -16.70 2.33
N GLU A 40 0.05 -16.00 1.23
CA GLU A 40 -0.76 -14.83 0.88
C GLU A 40 -2.13 -15.26 0.33
N PRO A 41 -3.24 -14.60 0.72
CA PRO A 41 -4.54 -14.84 0.13
C PRO A 41 -4.55 -14.45 -1.35
N ILE A 42 -5.14 -15.30 -2.18
CA ILE A 42 -5.42 -14.97 -3.58
C ILE A 42 -6.60 -14.00 -3.60
N ASP A 43 -6.37 -12.80 -4.10
CA ASP A 43 -7.40 -11.78 -4.17
C ASP A 43 -8.36 -12.07 -5.33
N PHE A 44 -9.66 -11.91 -5.08
CA PHE A 44 -10.72 -12.10 -6.06
C PHE A 44 -11.84 -11.08 -5.84
N SER A 45 -12.70 -10.93 -6.84
CA SER A 45 -13.91 -10.13 -6.78
C SER A 45 -15.09 -11.02 -7.14
N LEU A 46 -16.13 -10.99 -6.31
CA LEU A 46 -17.38 -11.68 -6.58
C LEU A 46 -18.55 -10.78 -6.18
N PRO A 47 -19.70 -10.90 -6.86
CA PRO A 47 -20.90 -10.16 -6.49
C PRO A 47 -21.48 -10.73 -5.20
N LEU A 48 -21.85 -9.84 -4.29
CA LEU A 48 -22.57 -10.20 -3.07
C LEU A 48 -23.95 -10.76 -3.42
N LEU A 49 -24.33 -11.89 -2.84
CA LEU A 49 -25.63 -12.53 -3.09
C LEU A 49 -26.83 -11.68 -2.67
N SER A 50 -26.65 -10.78 -1.69
CA SER A 50 -27.70 -9.90 -1.16
C SER A 50 -27.98 -8.67 -2.04
N SER A 51 -26.94 -8.05 -2.60
CA SER A 51 -27.05 -6.78 -3.33
C SER A 51 -26.68 -6.86 -4.81
N GLY A 52 -25.99 -7.92 -5.23
CA GLY A 52 -25.36 -8.01 -6.56
C GLY A 52 -24.14 -7.09 -6.72
N GLN A 53 -23.74 -6.35 -5.70
CA GLN A 53 -22.58 -5.47 -5.76
C GLN A 53 -21.29 -6.28 -5.70
N GLU A 54 -20.37 -6.00 -6.60
CA GLU A 54 -19.00 -6.53 -6.55
C GLU A 54 -18.31 -6.13 -5.24
N GLU A 55 -17.86 -7.13 -4.49
CA GLU A 55 -17.00 -6.94 -3.32
C GLU A 55 -15.70 -7.70 -3.56
N LYS A 56 -14.58 -7.01 -3.40
CA LYS A 56 -13.25 -7.60 -3.51
C LYS A 56 -12.80 -8.13 -2.15
N LEU A 57 -12.19 -9.31 -2.09
CA LEU A 57 -11.70 -9.87 -0.81
C LEU A 57 -10.74 -8.88 -0.11
N SER A 58 -9.85 -8.22 -0.86
CA SER A 58 -8.91 -7.25 -0.31
C SER A 58 -9.54 -5.97 0.24
N SER A 59 -10.83 -5.72 -0.01
CA SER A 59 -11.56 -4.65 0.67
C SER A 59 -11.75 -4.92 2.18
N LEU A 60 -11.57 -6.18 2.60
CA LEU A 60 -11.69 -6.62 3.99
C LEU A 60 -10.34 -6.64 4.73
N LYS A 61 -9.25 -6.15 4.11
CA LYS A 61 -7.92 -6.04 4.74
C LYS A 61 -7.98 -5.25 6.06
N GLY A 62 -7.10 -5.64 7.00
CA GLY A 62 -7.08 -5.06 8.35
C GLY A 62 -8.08 -5.69 9.32
N LYS A 63 -8.87 -6.68 8.86
CA LYS A 63 -9.80 -7.46 9.66
C LYS A 63 -9.35 -8.92 9.73
N TRP A 64 -9.80 -9.62 10.76
CA TRP A 64 -9.77 -11.08 10.75
C TRP A 64 -10.87 -11.58 9.82
N ILE A 65 -10.54 -12.40 8.83
CA ILE A 65 -11.51 -12.92 7.86
C ILE A 65 -11.58 -14.43 7.99
N PHE A 66 -12.76 -14.94 8.34
CA PHE A 66 -13.08 -16.36 8.24
C PHE A 66 -13.78 -16.57 6.90
N LEU A 67 -12.99 -17.04 5.92
CA LEU A 67 -13.45 -17.33 4.58
C LEU A 67 -13.88 -18.79 4.49
N VAL A 68 -15.18 -19.05 4.44
CA VAL A 68 -15.75 -20.41 4.43
C VAL A 68 -16.25 -20.77 3.04
N PHE A 69 -15.65 -21.80 2.45
CA PHE A 69 -16.13 -22.45 1.24
C PHE A 69 -17.15 -23.52 1.60
N TRP A 70 -18.33 -23.48 0.98
CA TRP A 70 -19.46 -24.34 1.31
C TRP A 70 -20.33 -24.62 0.09
N ALA A 71 -21.28 -25.55 0.20
CA ALA A 71 -22.28 -25.79 -0.84
C ALA A 71 -23.63 -26.24 -0.27
N THR A 72 -24.72 -26.01 -1.00
CA THR A 72 -26.08 -26.39 -0.54
C THR A 72 -26.29 -27.89 -0.46
N TRP A 73 -25.58 -28.66 -1.28
CA TRP A 73 -25.61 -30.13 -1.31
C TRP A 73 -24.68 -30.78 -0.27
N CYS A 74 -23.84 -30.00 0.41
CA CYS A 74 -22.89 -30.50 1.40
C CYS A 74 -23.57 -30.65 2.77
N ALA A 75 -23.87 -31.89 3.17
CA ALA A 75 -24.56 -32.14 4.45
C ALA A 75 -23.84 -31.54 5.67
N PRO A 76 -22.51 -31.68 5.85
CA PRO A 76 -21.82 -31.04 6.97
C PRO A 76 -21.90 -29.50 6.95
N CYS A 77 -21.93 -28.89 5.75
CA CYS A 77 -22.07 -27.44 5.60
C CYS A 77 -23.45 -26.97 6.08
N ARG A 78 -24.50 -27.75 5.83
CA ARG A 78 -25.87 -27.43 6.23
C ARG A 78 -26.04 -27.39 7.75
N GLU A 79 -25.25 -28.18 8.48
CA GLU A 79 -25.20 -28.17 9.94
C GLU A 79 -24.32 -27.05 10.48
N GLU A 80 -23.16 -26.81 9.84
CA GLU A 80 -22.16 -25.85 10.32
C GLU A 80 -22.61 -24.38 10.17
N LEU A 81 -23.20 -24.01 9.04
CA LEU A 81 -23.49 -22.59 8.75
C LEU A 81 -24.50 -21.95 9.73
N PRO A 82 -25.60 -22.61 10.12
CA PRO A 82 -26.47 -22.09 11.18
C PRO A 82 -25.77 -21.97 12.55
N ALA A 83 -24.90 -22.92 12.90
CA ALA A 83 -24.09 -22.84 14.12
C ALA A 83 -23.11 -21.66 14.07
N LEU A 84 -22.49 -21.43 12.90
CA LEU A 84 -21.58 -20.31 12.65
C LEU A 84 -22.31 -18.96 12.68
N GLU A 85 -23.55 -18.90 12.22
CA GLU A 85 -24.41 -17.70 12.31
C GLU A 85 -24.69 -17.32 13.77
N ASN A 86 -25.05 -18.30 14.62
CA ASN A 86 -25.23 -18.07 16.05
C ASN A 86 -23.93 -17.61 16.72
N PHE A 87 -22.81 -18.26 16.37
CA PHE A 87 -21.48 -17.90 16.85
C PHE A 87 -21.12 -16.45 16.51
N LYS A 88 -21.34 -16.03 15.25
CA LYS A 88 -21.11 -14.65 14.78
C LYS A 88 -21.81 -13.61 15.64
N GLY A 89 -23.01 -13.92 16.16
CA GLY A 89 -23.75 -13.03 17.05
C GLY A 89 -22.96 -12.58 18.29
N SER A 90 -22.00 -13.38 18.75
CA SER A 90 -21.10 -13.04 19.88
C SER A 90 -19.99 -12.04 19.52
N PHE A 91 -19.82 -11.71 18.25
CA PHE A 91 -18.67 -10.97 17.70
C PHE A 91 -19.07 -9.75 16.85
N VAL A 92 -20.33 -9.30 16.93
CA VAL A 92 -20.90 -8.20 16.11
C VAL A 92 -20.09 -6.89 16.19
N ASN A 93 -19.46 -6.61 17.32
CA ASN A 93 -18.64 -5.40 17.55
C ASN A 93 -17.13 -5.67 17.51
N SER A 94 -16.71 -6.82 16.97
CA SER A 94 -15.30 -7.18 16.87
C SER A 94 -14.75 -6.91 15.47
N ASN A 95 -13.43 -7.03 15.31
CA ASN A 95 -12.78 -6.94 14.01
C ASN A 95 -12.83 -8.27 13.20
N LEU A 96 -13.76 -9.16 13.53
CA LEU A 96 -14.00 -10.41 12.82
C LEU A 96 -15.04 -10.22 11.70
N VAL A 97 -14.69 -10.72 10.52
CA VAL A 97 -15.60 -10.82 9.38
C VAL A 97 -15.70 -12.28 8.96
N ILE A 98 -16.93 -12.76 8.83
CA ILE A 98 -17.21 -14.06 8.22
C ILE A 98 -17.72 -13.81 6.80
N ARG A 99 -17.14 -14.52 5.84
CA ARG A 99 -17.55 -14.49 4.42
C ARG A 99 -17.73 -15.91 3.92
N GLY A 100 -18.93 -16.21 3.43
CA GLY A 100 -19.22 -17.48 2.77
C GLY A 100 -18.95 -17.40 1.27
N VAL A 101 -18.31 -18.41 0.70
CA VAL A 101 -18.18 -18.63 -0.75
C VAL A 101 -18.92 -19.92 -1.07
N SER A 102 -20.09 -19.78 -1.69
CA SER A 102 -20.82 -20.93 -2.24
C SER A 102 -20.08 -21.45 -3.47
N ILE A 103 -19.83 -22.76 -3.53
CA ILE A 103 -19.25 -23.45 -4.70
C ILE A 103 -20.32 -24.18 -5.53
N ASP A 104 -21.60 -23.91 -5.28
CA ASP A 104 -22.69 -24.42 -6.12
C ASP A 104 -22.50 -23.95 -7.57
N ASN A 105 -22.48 -24.88 -8.52
CA ASN A 105 -22.30 -24.53 -9.92
C ASN A 105 -23.59 -23.94 -10.52
N GLY A 106 -23.43 -22.96 -11.40
CA GLY A 106 -24.55 -22.40 -12.16
C GLY A 106 -25.39 -21.39 -11.35
N ASP A 107 -26.71 -21.51 -11.42
CA ASP A 107 -27.62 -20.49 -10.88
C ASP A 107 -27.59 -20.39 -9.34
N SER A 108 -27.70 -19.16 -8.83
CA SER A 108 -27.62 -18.85 -7.39
C SER A 108 -28.93 -19.06 -6.63
N THR A 109 -30.04 -19.43 -7.28
CA THR A 109 -31.36 -19.59 -6.62
C THR A 109 -31.34 -20.60 -5.47
N PRO A 110 -30.75 -21.80 -5.59
CA PRO A 110 -30.67 -22.75 -4.48
C PRO A 110 -29.91 -22.17 -3.28
N VAL A 111 -28.84 -21.44 -3.55
CA VAL A 111 -28.00 -20.79 -2.54
C VAL A 111 -28.78 -19.70 -1.80
N LYS A 112 -29.44 -18.80 -2.53
CA LYS A 112 -30.29 -17.75 -1.94
C LYS A 112 -31.45 -18.32 -1.14
N LYS A 113 -32.05 -19.42 -1.62
CA LYS A 113 -33.12 -20.13 -0.90
C LYS A 113 -32.59 -20.68 0.42
N PHE A 114 -31.45 -21.38 0.41
CA PHE A 114 -30.82 -21.92 1.61
C PHE A 114 -30.49 -20.83 2.64
N ILE A 115 -29.90 -19.72 2.20
CA ILE A 115 -29.58 -18.55 3.05
C ILE A 115 -30.85 -18.04 3.75
N LYS A 116 -31.94 -17.89 2.99
CA LYS A 116 -33.22 -17.39 3.51
C LYS A 116 -33.87 -18.35 4.50
N GLU A 117 -33.89 -19.64 4.19
CA GLU A 117 -34.50 -20.68 5.04
C GLU A 117 -33.76 -20.85 6.38
N ASN A 118 -32.46 -20.60 6.41
CA ASN A 118 -31.63 -20.72 7.61
C ASN A 118 -31.34 -19.37 8.28
N HIS A 119 -31.97 -18.28 7.81
CA HIS A 119 -31.80 -16.93 8.36
C HIS A 119 -30.33 -16.45 8.47
N LEU A 120 -29.48 -16.85 7.52
CA LEU A 120 -28.06 -16.50 7.55
C LEU A 120 -27.89 -15.02 7.18
N THR A 121 -27.14 -14.28 8.00
CA THR A 121 -26.99 -12.82 7.89
C THR A 121 -25.57 -12.39 7.51
N PHE A 122 -24.55 -13.25 7.62
CA PHE A 122 -23.23 -12.90 7.08
C PHE A 122 -23.25 -12.87 5.56
N SER A 123 -22.48 -11.95 5.00
CA SER A 123 -22.40 -11.74 3.57
C SER A 123 -21.79 -12.97 2.88
N MET A 124 -22.37 -13.33 1.74
CA MET A 124 -21.95 -14.49 0.96
C MET A 124 -21.76 -14.12 -0.51
N TRP A 125 -20.79 -14.79 -1.11
CA TRP A 125 -20.49 -14.81 -2.53
C TRP A 125 -20.92 -16.13 -3.16
N HIS A 126 -21.02 -16.11 -4.48
CA HIS A 126 -21.30 -17.30 -5.29
C HIS A 126 -20.22 -17.47 -6.34
N ASP A 127 -19.40 -18.51 -6.18
CA ASP A 127 -18.34 -18.91 -7.12
C ASP A 127 -18.94 -19.86 -8.17
N GLN A 128 -19.75 -19.28 -9.06
CA GLN A 128 -20.57 -20.00 -10.04
C GLN A 128 -19.77 -20.99 -10.91
N ASP A 129 -18.51 -20.68 -11.19
CA ASP A 129 -17.63 -21.44 -12.07
C ASP A 129 -16.54 -22.23 -11.30
N GLY A 130 -16.54 -22.15 -9.96
CA GLY A 130 -15.58 -22.84 -9.10
C GLY A 130 -14.13 -22.33 -9.20
N GLN A 131 -13.90 -21.17 -9.83
CA GLN A 131 -12.56 -20.65 -10.08
C GLN A 131 -11.87 -20.20 -8.78
N VAL A 132 -12.62 -19.57 -7.88
CA VAL A 132 -12.09 -19.11 -6.59
C VAL A 132 -11.79 -20.30 -5.69
N ALA A 133 -12.68 -21.29 -5.67
CA ALA A 133 -12.48 -22.54 -4.95
C ALA A 133 -11.22 -23.26 -5.45
N ALA A 134 -11.01 -23.35 -6.76
CA ALA A 134 -9.81 -23.95 -7.34
C ALA A 134 -8.52 -23.21 -6.94
N GLN A 135 -8.53 -21.87 -6.97
CA GLN A 135 -7.40 -21.04 -6.55
C GLN A 135 -7.02 -21.28 -5.07
N TYR A 136 -8.01 -21.36 -4.19
CA TYR A 136 -7.80 -21.66 -2.78
C TYR A 136 -7.54 -23.15 -2.50
N GLN A 137 -7.61 -24.02 -3.52
CA GLN A 137 -7.58 -25.48 -3.38
C GLN A 137 -8.67 -25.97 -2.42
N ALA A 138 -9.86 -25.36 -2.48
CA ALA A 138 -11.05 -25.68 -1.71
C ALA A 138 -11.79 -26.92 -2.28
N ASN A 139 -11.05 -28.00 -2.55
CA ASN A 139 -11.55 -29.21 -3.23
C ASN A 139 -12.49 -30.08 -2.37
N SER A 140 -12.64 -29.75 -1.09
CA SER A 140 -13.55 -30.41 -0.15
C SER A 140 -14.29 -29.33 0.65
N VAL A 141 -15.60 -29.49 0.85
CA VAL A 141 -16.40 -28.55 1.66
C VAL A 141 -17.02 -29.24 2.88
N PRO A 142 -17.17 -28.54 4.01
CA PRO A 142 -16.75 -27.16 4.23
C PRO A 142 -15.23 -27.05 4.38
N SER A 143 -14.69 -25.92 3.94
CA SER A 143 -13.30 -25.53 4.20
C SER A 143 -13.25 -24.09 4.65
N MET A 144 -12.55 -23.82 5.75
CA MET A 144 -12.41 -22.48 6.29
C MET A 144 -10.95 -22.04 6.23
N TYR A 145 -10.73 -20.84 5.74
CA TYR A 145 -9.44 -20.17 5.71
C TYR A 145 -9.52 -18.97 6.65
N VAL A 146 -8.56 -18.87 7.56
CA VAL A 146 -8.42 -17.70 8.43
C VAL A 146 -7.38 -16.79 7.83
N ILE A 147 -7.82 -15.59 7.43
CA ILE A 147 -6.97 -14.52 6.95
C ILE A 147 -6.79 -13.52 8.08
N SER A 148 -5.55 -13.24 8.44
CA SER A 148 -5.19 -12.26 9.44
C SER A 148 -5.29 -10.82 8.90
N PRO A 149 -5.35 -9.81 9.79
CA PRO A 149 -5.35 -8.40 9.43
C PRO A 149 -4.17 -7.96 8.55
N ASP A 150 -3.02 -8.67 8.62
CA ASP A 150 -1.84 -8.42 7.80
C ASP A 150 -1.86 -9.11 6.43
N TRP A 151 -3.03 -9.61 6.01
CA TRP A 151 -3.27 -10.23 4.72
C TRP A 151 -2.44 -11.51 4.50
N LYS A 152 -2.49 -12.41 5.49
CA LYS A 152 -1.92 -13.76 5.40
C LYS A 152 -2.99 -14.78 5.75
N ILE A 153 -3.04 -15.87 4.99
CA ILE A 153 -3.73 -17.08 5.44
C ILE A 153 -2.86 -17.68 6.55
N VAL A 154 -3.40 -17.73 7.76
CA VAL A 154 -2.70 -18.21 8.96
C VAL A 154 -3.23 -19.56 9.45
N GLY A 155 -4.38 -19.99 8.95
CA GLY A 155 -4.96 -21.29 9.28
C GLY A 155 -5.91 -21.79 8.22
N ILE A 156 -5.90 -23.11 7.99
CA ILE A 156 -6.85 -23.81 7.13
C ILE A 156 -7.50 -24.92 7.94
N MET A 157 -8.82 -25.00 7.86
CA MET A 157 -9.58 -26.09 8.45
C MET A 157 -10.42 -26.76 7.37
N ARG A 158 -10.41 -28.09 7.40
CA ARG A 158 -11.23 -28.93 6.52
C ARG A 158 -12.27 -29.67 7.37
N GLY A 159 -13.49 -29.73 6.86
CA GLY A 159 -14.62 -30.35 7.55
C GLY A 159 -15.27 -29.42 8.58
N ALA A 160 -16.51 -29.76 8.96
CA ALA A 160 -17.34 -28.95 9.84
C ALA A 160 -16.80 -28.91 11.28
N ARG A 161 -17.14 -27.85 12.01
CA ARG A 161 -16.96 -27.75 13.46
C ARG A 161 -18.25 -27.38 14.19
N ASP A 162 -18.30 -27.78 15.45
CA ASP A 162 -19.33 -27.31 16.37
C ASP A 162 -18.93 -25.96 16.98
N TRP A 163 -19.34 -24.89 16.31
CA TRP A 163 -19.10 -23.50 16.73
C TRP A 163 -19.86 -23.08 17.99
N GLN A 164 -20.71 -23.94 18.55
CA GLN A 164 -21.50 -23.65 19.76
C GLN A 164 -20.78 -24.07 21.04
N THR A 165 -19.61 -24.71 20.94
CA THR A 165 -18.77 -25.04 22.09
C THR A 165 -18.23 -23.76 22.76
N PRO A 166 -18.40 -23.57 24.09
CA PRO A 166 -17.96 -22.36 24.79
C PRO A 166 -16.45 -22.08 24.63
N GLU A 167 -15.66 -23.13 24.49
CA GLU A 167 -14.20 -23.06 24.33
C GLU A 167 -13.80 -22.33 23.04
N ILE A 168 -14.48 -22.60 21.92
CA ILE A 168 -14.18 -21.96 20.63
C ILE A 168 -14.41 -20.45 20.71
N ALA A 169 -15.49 -20.01 21.37
CA ALA A 169 -15.73 -18.58 21.57
C ALA A 169 -14.63 -17.92 22.43
N GLY A 170 -14.10 -18.63 23.43
CA GLY A 170 -12.94 -18.19 24.19
C GLY A 170 -11.70 -18.05 23.31
N TRP A 171 -11.37 -19.08 22.53
CA TRP A 171 -10.18 -19.08 21.67
C TRP A 171 -10.25 -18.04 20.54
N VAL A 172 -11.42 -17.81 19.96
CA VAL A 172 -11.58 -16.72 18.99
C VAL A 172 -11.42 -15.36 19.66
N LYS A 173 -11.93 -15.15 20.88
CA LYS A 173 -11.66 -13.90 21.62
C LYS A 173 -10.17 -13.68 21.82
N GLU A 174 -9.42 -14.72 22.18
CA GLU A 174 -7.96 -14.63 22.31
C GLU A 174 -7.28 -14.35 20.95
N LEU A 175 -7.68 -15.04 19.89
CA LEU A 175 -7.20 -14.80 18.52
C LEU A 175 -7.41 -13.34 18.08
N LEU A 176 -8.56 -12.76 18.40
CA LEU A 176 -8.91 -11.40 18.00
C LEU A 176 -8.12 -10.32 18.77
N LYS A 177 -7.43 -10.66 19.87
CA LYS A 177 -6.51 -9.72 20.56
C LYS A 177 -5.24 -9.45 19.76
N PHE A 178 -4.90 -10.33 18.82
CA PHE A 178 -3.72 -10.17 17.97
C PHE A 178 -4.00 -9.15 16.85
N GLU A 179 -3.94 -7.87 17.21
CA GLU A 179 -3.97 -6.73 16.28
C GLU A 179 -2.60 -6.03 16.22
N LYS A 180 -2.20 -5.56 15.04
CA LYS A 180 -0.94 -4.80 14.87
C LYS A 180 -1.14 -3.33 15.21
N VAL A 181 -0.30 -2.82 16.12
CA VAL A 181 -0.11 -1.40 16.41
C VAL A 181 1.17 -0.94 15.72
N GLU A 182 1.10 0.09 14.88
CA GLU A 182 2.29 0.74 14.33
C GLU A 182 2.69 1.90 15.23
N VAL A 183 3.85 1.81 15.88
CA VAL A 183 4.37 2.88 16.77
C VAL A 183 5.06 3.94 15.92
N VAL A 184 4.39 5.08 15.74
CA VAL A 184 5.00 6.29 15.18
C VAL A 184 5.54 7.11 16.34
N ALA A 185 6.87 7.22 16.46
CA ALA A 185 7.53 8.08 17.44
C ALA A 185 8.31 9.17 16.71
N THR A 186 8.00 10.44 16.99
CA THR A 186 8.77 11.59 16.52
C THR A 186 9.78 11.99 17.60
N PRO A 187 11.09 11.77 17.42
CA PRO A 187 12.06 12.17 18.44
C PRO A 187 12.23 13.69 18.43
N ILE A 188 11.85 14.35 19.53
CA ILE A 188 12.31 15.71 19.84
C ILE A 188 13.54 15.54 20.74
N SER A 189 14.72 15.85 20.20
CA SER A 189 15.98 15.83 20.95
C SER A 189 16.00 16.95 21.99
N SER A 190 16.33 16.60 23.23
CA SER A 190 16.33 17.47 24.43
C SER A 190 17.40 18.56 24.47
N GLN A 191 18.23 18.72 23.43
CA GLN A 191 19.34 19.67 23.50
C GLN A 191 18.90 21.13 23.72
N GLY A 192 17.60 21.45 23.58
CA GLY A 192 17.07 22.79 23.88
C GLY A 192 16.85 23.11 25.36
N GLY A 193 16.57 22.11 26.22
CA GLY A 193 16.12 22.36 27.62
C GLY A 193 17.23 22.56 28.65
N PHE A 194 18.44 22.06 28.38
CA PHE A 194 19.58 22.12 29.32
C PHE A 194 20.46 23.36 29.15
N ASN A 195 20.30 24.12 28.04
CA ASN A 195 21.18 25.23 27.67
C ASN A 195 21.04 26.49 28.56
N GLN A 196 20.17 26.48 29.58
CA GLN A 196 19.95 27.61 30.49
C GLN A 196 20.43 27.38 31.93
N ILE A 197 21.06 26.23 32.24
CA ILE A 197 21.50 25.91 33.61
C ILE A 197 23.02 26.15 33.73
N GLU A 198 23.41 27.22 34.41
CA GLU A 198 24.81 27.44 34.83
C GLU A 198 25.18 26.50 36.00
N LEU A 199 26.20 25.67 35.81
CA LEU A 199 26.75 24.80 36.85
C LEU A 199 28.16 25.30 37.26
N PRO A 200 28.54 25.19 38.55
CA PRO A 200 29.86 25.59 39.00
C PRO A 200 30.97 24.70 38.41
N ASN A 201 32.21 25.21 38.41
CA ASN A 201 33.43 24.46 38.08
C ASN A 201 33.46 23.84 36.66
N ASN A 202 32.88 24.52 35.67
CA ASN A 202 32.79 24.06 34.27
C ASN A 202 32.12 22.68 34.10
N LEU A 203 31.25 22.30 35.04
CA LEU A 203 30.45 21.09 34.93
C LEU A 203 29.47 21.21 33.76
N ILE A 204 29.41 20.17 32.94
CA ILE A 204 28.48 20.10 31.81
C ILE A 204 27.19 19.43 32.31
N PRO A 205 26.01 20.02 32.10
CA PRO A 205 24.76 19.41 32.56
C PRO A 205 24.55 18.04 31.89
N PRO A 206 23.99 17.07 32.62
CA PRO A 206 23.58 15.80 32.03
C PRO A 206 22.46 16.06 31.01
N TYR A 207 22.30 15.17 30.03
CA TYR A 207 21.18 15.21 29.09
C TYR A 207 20.42 13.87 29.09
N ILE A 208 19.16 13.90 28.65
CA ILE A 208 18.33 12.71 28.50
C ILE A 208 18.10 12.41 27.03
N GLU A 209 18.33 11.16 26.64
CA GLU A 209 17.88 10.59 25.38
C GLU A 209 16.81 9.53 25.68
N ILE A 210 15.64 9.63 25.06
CA ILE A 210 14.63 8.55 25.14
C ILE A 210 14.64 7.75 23.85
N LYS A 211 14.81 6.45 23.99
CA LYS A 211 14.69 5.48 22.89
C LYS A 211 13.44 4.66 23.09
N ILE A 212 12.59 4.71 22.08
CA ILE A 212 11.40 3.87 21.99
C ILE A 212 11.67 2.83 20.91
N PRO A 213 11.39 1.55 21.16
CA PRO A 213 11.49 0.50 20.15
C PRO A 213 10.69 0.91 18.91
N LYS A 214 11.37 0.97 17.75
CA LYS A 214 10.71 1.21 16.46
C LYS A 214 10.17 -0.12 15.94
N GLY A 215 8.90 -0.17 15.52
CA GLY A 215 8.34 -1.36 14.89
C GLY A 215 6.87 -1.63 15.23
N GLN A 216 6.39 -2.81 14.82
CA GLN A 216 5.05 -3.31 15.13
C GLN A 216 5.01 -3.72 16.60
N GLN A 217 4.08 -3.18 17.38
CA GLN A 217 3.82 -3.56 18.77
C GLN A 217 2.41 -4.15 18.88
N ARG A 218 2.13 -4.97 19.89
CA ARG A 218 0.78 -5.50 20.15
C ARG A 218 0.13 -4.77 21.33
N VAL A 219 -1.19 -4.65 21.31
CA VAL A 219 -1.95 -4.18 22.49
C VAL A 219 -1.72 -5.17 23.63
N GLY A 220 -1.40 -4.68 24.82
CA GLY A 220 -1.04 -5.51 25.97
C GLY A 220 0.42 -5.99 26.00
N GLU A 221 1.23 -5.72 24.97
CA GLU A 221 2.66 -6.00 24.99
C GLU A 221 3.41 -5.01 25.88
N ILE A 222 4.50 -5.49 26.50
CA ILE A 222 5.40 -4.64 27.26
C ILE A 222 6.32 -3.92 26.29
N ILE A 223 6.13 -2.61 26.16
CA ILE A 223 7.02 -1.73 25.42
C ILE A 223 8.09 -1.23 26.38
N ASN A 224 9.33 -1.64 26.15
CA ASN A 224 10.47 -1.17 26.93
C ASN A 224 10.93 0.20 26.43
N VAL A 225 10.46 1.26 27.08
CA VAL A 225 10.94 2.63 26.83
C VAL A 225 12.24 2.83 27.60
N GLU A 226 13.30 3.16 26.87
CA GLU A 226 14.60 3.40 27.46
C GLU A 226 14.85 4.90 27.63
N VAL A 227 15.09 5.35 28.85
CA VAL A 227 15.50 6.70 29.19
C VAL A 227 16.98 6.67 29.55
N ALA A 228 17.83 7.15 28.65
CA ALA A 228 19.27 7.22 28.83
C ALA A 228 19.67 8.62 29.34
N VAL A 229 20.20 8.69 30.55
CA VAL A 229 20.82 9.89 31.12
C VAL A 229 22.31 9.83 30.82
N ALA A 230 22.84 10.79 30.09
CA ALA A 230 24.25 10.85 29.68
C ALA A 230 24.94 12.11 30.20
N TRP A 231 26.20 12.00 30.62
CA TRP A 231 27.00 13.12 31.11
C TRP A 231 28.49 12.93 30.80
N HIS A 232 29.22 14.04 30.84
CA HIS A 232 30.67 14.05 30.65
C HIS A 232 31.40 13.96 31.99
N GLY A 233 32.35 13.04 32.11
CA GLY A 233 33.18 12.85 33.31
C GLY A 233 32.83 11.62 34.14
N ASP A 234 33.39 11.56 35.35
CA ASP A 234 33.27 10.41 36.26
C ASP A 234 31.84 10.25 36.79
N ALA A 235 31.39 9.00 36.93
CA ALA A 235 30.05 8.67 37.40
C ALA A 235 29.77 9.14 38.83
N TYR A 236 30.80 9.26 39.66
CA TYR A 236 30.67 9.73 41.04
C TYR A 236 30.45 11.24 41.16
N ARG A 237 30.59 12.00 40.05
CA ARG A 237 30.34 13.45 40.06
C ARG A 237 28.87 13.80 40.12
N TYR A 238 27.97 12.88 39.78
CA TYR A 238 26.53 13.14 39.79
C TYR A 238 25.78 12.02 40.50
N VAL A 239 24.84 12.40 41.35
CA VAL A 239 23.83 11.49 41.88
C VAL A 239 22.52 11.77 41.16
N PHE A 240 21.95 10.74 40.55
CA PHE A 240 20.68 10.81 39.83
C PHE A 240 19.59 10.10 40.62
N LYS A 241 18.39 10.69 40.66
CA LYS A 241 17.19 9.94 40.98
C LYS A 241 16.67 9.26 39.72
N THR A 242 15.94 8.16 39.89
CA THR A 242 15.20 7.53 38.79
C THR A 242 14.32 8.58 38.12
N PRO A 243 14.46 8.80 36.80
CA PRO A 243 13.63 9.76 36.09
C PRO A 243 12.15 9.43 36.25
N THR A 244 11.29 10.43 36.24
CA THR A 244 9.84 10.22 36.21
C THR A 244 9.34 10.55 34.81
N LEU A 245 8.50 9.68 34.25
CA LEU A 245 7.82 9.94 32.98
C LEU A 245 6.40 10.38 33.28
N ALA A 246 5.99 11.51 32.73
CA ALA A 246 4.57 11.84 32.67
C ALA A 246 3.93 10.92 31.62
N LEU A 247 2.94 10.14 32.05
CA LEU A 247 2.28 9.12 31.24
C LEU A 247 0.78 9.36 31.25
N ASP A 248 0.13 9.04 30.14
CA ASP A 248 -1.33 8.96 30.11
C ASP A 248 -1.81 7.97 31.20
N SER A 249 -2.86 8.35 31.93
CA SER A 249 -3.46 7.56 33.02
C SER A 249 -3.82 6.12 32.67
N LYS A 250 -4.01 5.83 31.38
CA LYS A 250 -4.32 4.50 30.87
C LYS A 250 -3.08 3.61 30.74
N ILE A 251 -1.88 4.17 30.64
CA ILE A 251 -0.64 3.41 30.50
C ILE A 251 -0.26 2.81 31.85
N LYS A 252 -0.05 1.48 31.88
CA LYS A 252 0.50 0.82 33.07
C LYS A 252 2.02 0.78 32.97
N VAL A 253 2.69 1.00 34.10
CA VAL A 253 4.15 0.93 34.21
C VAL A 253 4.49 -0.24 35.13
N GLY A 254 5.35 -1.14 34.66
CA GLY A 254 5.94 -2.18 35.49
C GLY A 254 7.13 -1.68 36.30
N ASP A 255 7.90 -2.60 36.87
CA ASP A 255 9.09 -2.23 37.65
C ASP A 255 10.17 -1.61 36.74
N VAL A 256 10.68 -0.45 37.14
CA VAL A 256 11.71 0.27 36.38
C VAL A 256 13.08 -0.32 36.69
N PHE A 257 13.79 -0.75 35.65
CA PHE A 257 15.15 -1.29 35.77
C PHE A 257 16.18 -0.24 35.36
N SER A 258 17.38 -0.29 35.93
CA SER A 258 18.47 0.58 35.49
C SER A 258 19.77 -0.17 35.27
N THR A 259 20.54 0.28 34.30
CA THR A 259 21.89 -0.20 34.00
C THR A 259 22.81 1.00 33.76
N SER A 260 24.07 0.89 34.15
CA SER A 260 25.08 1.93 33.92
C SER A 260 26.18 1.42 32.98
N SER A 261 26.73 2.32 32.18
CA SER A 261 27.89 2.06 31.33
C SER A 261 28.72 3.34 31.20
N SER A 262 30.05 3.23 31.23
CA SER A 262 30.96 4.35 31.00
C SER A 262 31.97 4.02 29.92
N ASP A 263 32.26 4.99 29.05
CA ASP A 263 33.27 4.89 28.00
C ASP A 263 34.08 6.20 27.87
N VAL A 264 34.94 6.28 26.85
CA VAL A 264 35.80 7.46 26.61
C VAL A 264 34.99 8.71 26.23
N LYS A 265 33.76 8.56 25.74
CA LYS A 265 32.87 9.67 25.33
C LYS A 265 31.99 10.16 26.48
N GLY A 266 31.86 9.41 27.57
CA GLY A 266 31.15 9.82 28.77
C GLY A 266 30.58 8.65 29.56
N SER A 267 29.73 8.97 30.52
CA SER A 267 29.00 7.98 31.32
C SER A 267 27.51 8.06 30.99
N VAL A 268 26.84 6.90 30.95
CA VAL A 268 25.42 6.76 30.61
C VAL A 268 24.73 5.85 31.63
N LEU A 269 23.59 6.29 32.15
CA LEU A 269 22.65 5.52 32.93
C LEU A 269 21.39 5.29 32.10
N ARG A 270 21.04 4.04 31.82
CA ARG A 270 19.83 3.67 31.09
C ARG A 270 18.79 3.18 32.08
N TYR A 271 17.61 3.77 32.04
CA TYR A 271 16.43 3.34 32.78
C TYR A 271 15.44 2.73 31.79
N ILE A 272 14.98 1.51 32.04
CA ILE A 272 14.02 0.78 31.21
C ILE A 272 12.67 0.83 31.91
N TYR A 273 11.70 1.48 31.26
CA TYR A 273 10.32 1.56 31.68
C TYR A 273 9.51 0.55 30.88
N PRO A 274 9.14 -0.59 31.47
CA PRO A 274 8.21 -1.52 30.83
C PRO A 274 6.80 -0.91 30.87
N LEU A 275 6.32 -0.43 29.73
CA LEU A 275 5.00 0.17 29.58
C LEU A 275 4.02 -0.83 28.96
N THR A 276 2.81 -0.94 29.51
CA THR A 276 1.73 -1.72 28.91
C THR A 276 0.63 -0.79 28.42
N ILE A 277 0.32 -0.88 27.13
CA ILE A 277 -0.75 -0.12 26.49
C ILE A 277 -2.03 -0.97 26.50
N PRO A 278 -3.12 -0.52 27.16
CA PRO A 278 -4.30 -1.35 27.37
C PRO A 278 -5.23 -1.44 26.15
N GLU A 279 -5.22 -0.46 25.24
CA GLU A 279 -6.13 -0.38 24.10
C GLU A 279 -5.49 0.35 22.91
N ALA A 280 -6.12 0.29 21.74
CA ALA A 280 -5.66 1.03 20.57
C ALA A 280 -6.01 2.53 20.69
N GLY A 281 -5.04 3.44 20.53
CA GLY A 281 -5.31 4.87 20.68
C GLY A 281 -4.08 5.77 20.68
N ALA A 282 -4.28 7.09 20.65
CA ALA A 282 -3.20 8.06 20.78
C ALA A 282 -2.73 8.21 22.23
N TYR A 283 -1.46 7.98 22.50
CA TYR A 283 -0.88 8.10 23.85
C TYR A 283 0.30 9.07 23.89
N LYS A 284 0.44 9.78 25.02
CA LYS A 284 1.57 10.67 25.28
C LYS A 284 2.54 10.03 26.27
N ILE A 285 3.82 10.01 25.91
CA ILE A 285 4.92 9.61 26.79
C ILE A 285 5.87 10.79 26.93
N GLY A 286 5.91 11.35 28.14
CA GLY A 286 6.70 12.52 28.53
C GLY A 286 5.84 13.73 28.92
N PRO A 287 6.43 14.82 29.45
CA PRO A 287 7.87 15.06 29.64
C PRO A 287 8.54 14.11 30.64
N ALA A 288 9.87 14.01 30.56
CA ALA A 288 10.69 13.27 31.51
C ALA A 288 11.32 14.22 32.52
N GLU A 289 11.11 14.01 33.82
CA GLU A 289 11.79 14.81 34.84
C GLU A 289 13.07 14.13 35.30
N LEU A 290 14.19 14.87 35.23
CA LEU A 290 15.48 14.45 35.75
C LEU A 290 15.82 15.23 37.00
N SER A 291 15.94 14.54 38.12
CA SER A 291 16.55 15.09 39.32
C SER A 291 18.01 14.64 39.44
N PHE A 292 18.93 15.59 39.54
CA PHE A 292 20.36 15.33 39.68
C PHE A 292 21.02 16.23 40.73
N SER A 293 22.14 15.76 41.26
CA SER A 293 22.92 16.45 42.27
C SER A 293 24.42 16.27 42.02
N PRO A 294 25.16 17.34 41.63
CA PRO A 294 26.60 17.24 41.48
C PRO A 294 27.30 17.11 42.84
N ARG A 295 28.39 16.34 42.87
CA ARG A 295 29.22 16.09 44.05
C ARG A 295 30.69 16.47 43.80
N GLU A 296 31.29 17.05 44.83
CA GLU A 296 32.72 17.34 44.87
C GLU A 296 33.28 16.95 46.24
N GLY A 297 34.35 16.15 46.28
CA GLY A 297 34.93 15.66 47.54
C GLY A 297 33.96 14.86 48.42
N GLY A 298 32.97 14.20 47.81
CA GLY A 298 31.93 13.43 48.52
C GLY A 298 30.77 14.26 49.10
N LYS A 299 30.81 15.59 48.99
CA LYS A 299 29.72 16.48 49.40
C LYS A 299 28.83 16.82 48.21
N GLU A 300 27.52 16.76 48.43
CA GLU A 300 26.51 17.28 47.52
C GLU A 300 26.59 18.81 47.47
N LEU A 301 26.71 19.36 46.26
CA LEU A 301 26.79 20.80 46.05
C LEU A 301 25.39 21.42 46.13
N PHE A 302 24.41 20.83 45.41
CA PHE A 302 23.01 21.24 45.37
C PHE A 302 22.18 20.19 44.62
N SER A 303 20.84 20.28 44.70
CA SER A 303 19.92 19.43 43.94
C SER A 303 19.16 20.26 42.89
N ARG A 304 19.00 19.72 41.68
CA ARG A 304 18.17 20.30 40.60
C ARG A 304 17.20 19.26 40.06
N SER A 305 16.02 19.72 39.67
CA SER A 305 15.11 18.96 38.80
C SER A 305 14.90 19.75 37.52
N THR A 306 14.85 19.08 36.38
CA THR A 306 14.47 19.68 35.10
C THR A 306 13.48 18.76 34.40
N ALA A 307 12.44 19.35 33.80
CA ALA A 307 11.53 18.63 32.94
C ALA A 307 12.02 18.80 31.50
N VAL A 308 12.33 17.67 30.87
CA VAL A 308 12.67 17.63 29.46
C VAL A 308 11.39 17.37 28.69
N ASP A 309 10.96 18.36 27.90
CA ASP A 309 9.80 18.21 27.02
C ASP A 309 10.08 17.13 25.97
N ILE A 310 9.38 16.02 26.15
CA ILE A 310 9.40 14.89 25.24
C ILE A 310 7.94 14.61 24.95
N SER A 311 7.48 15.08 23.79
CA SER A 311 6.15 14.76 23.29
C SER A 311 6.28 13.61 22.31
N VAL A 312 6.16 12.39 22.82
CA VAL A 312 5.98 11.23 21.95
C VAL A 312 4.48 10.98 21.86
N GLU A 313 3.91 11.16 20.68
CA GLU A 313 2.54 10.78 20.38
C GLU A 313 2.52 9.44 19.68
N LEU A 314 2.07 8.40 20.38
CA LEU A 314 1.84 7.08 19.80
C LEU A 314 0.56 7.11 18.98
N THR A 315 0.61 7.56 17.73
CA THR A 315 -0.58 7.61 16.86
C THR A 315 -0.76 6.31 16.08
N PHE A 316 -1.92 5.69 16.23
CA PHE A 316 -2.30 4.51 15.46
C PHE A 316 -2.74 4.95 14.06
N ILE A 317 -1.87 4.74 13.07
CA ILE A 317 -2.27 4.92 11.68
C ILE A 317 -3.06 3.68 11.25
N ALA A 318 -4.39 3.74 11.36
CA ALA A 318 -5.20 2.98 10.41
C ALA A 318 -4.78 3.46 9.02
N LYS A 319 -4.26 2.56 8.17
CA LYS A 319 -3.75 2.89 6.82
C LYS A 319 -4.83 3.51 5.93
N PHE A 320 -5.16 4.78 6.18
CA PHE A 320 -5.95 5.63 5.30
C PHE A 320 -5.05 6.53 4.47
N GLY A 321 -3.77 6.70 4.83
CA GLY A 321 -2.83 7.50 4.04
C GLY A 321 -2.68 7.00 2.60
N TRP A 322 -2.65 5.67 2.42
CA TRP A 322 -2.61 5.10 1.07
C TRP A 322 -3.96 5.18 0.38
N ILE A 323 -5.07 5.13 1.12
CA ILE A 323 -6.42 5.32 0.55
C ILE A 323 -6.59 6.77 0.08
N ILE A 324 -6.08 7.76 0.81
CA ILE A 324 -6.09 9.17 0.40
C ILE A 324 -5.15 9.37 -0.78
N LEU A 325 -3.95 8.79 -0.78
CA LEU A 325 -3.04 8.85 -1.94
C LEU A 325 -3.61 8.14 -3.17
N LEU A 326 -4.31 7.02 -2.97
CA LEU A 326 -4.98 6.26 -4.03
C LEU A 326 -6.24 6.99 -4.51
N LEU A 327 -7.00 7.66 -3.63
CA LEU A 327 -8.08 8.56 -4.00
C LEU A 327 -7.55 9.78 -4.74
N LEU A 328 -6.44 10.39 -4.31
CA LEU A 328 -5.79 11.51 -5.01
C LEU A 328 -5.20 11.06 -6.35
N PHE A 329 -4.72 9.82 -6.46
CA PHE A 329 -4.25 9.23 -7.71
C PHE A 329 -5.41 8.87 -8.64
N ILE A 330 -6.54 8.39 -8.12
CA ILE A 330 -7.76 8.15 -8.88
C ILE A 330 -8.37 9.49 -9.32
N ILE A 331 -8.48 10.47 -8.43
CA ILE A 331 -8.97 11.81 -8.75
C ILE A 331 -8.02 12.48 -9.74
N GLY A 332 -6.71 12.39 -9.54
CA GLY A 332 -5.69 12.88 -10.47
C GLY A 332 -5.72 12.17 -11.82
N GLY A 333 -5.96 10.85 -11.83
CA GLY A 333 -6.13 10.05 -13.03
C GLY A 333 -7.43 10.35 -13.78
N VAL A 334 -8.53 10.58 -13.07
CA VAL A 334 -9.82 11.04 -13.62
C VAL A 334 -9.68 12.46 -14.15
N ILE A 335 -9.06 13.37 -13.42
CA ILE A 335 -8.76 14.74 -13.88
C ILE A 335 -7.85 14.70 -15.11
N TRP A 336 -6.81 13.87 -15.12
CA TRP A 336 -5.92 13.69 -16.27
C TRP A 336 -6.64 13.06 -17.46
N PHE A 337 -7.52 12.08 -17.23
CA PHE A 337 -8.33 11.45 -18.27
C PHE A 337 -9.36 12.43 -18.86
N LEU A 338 -10.03 13.21 -18.01
CA LEU A 338 -10.93 14.27 -18.42
C LEU A 338 -10.17 15.37 -19.15
N TYR A 339 -9.00 15.78 -18.66
CA TYR A 339 -8.10 16.73 -19.33
C TYR A 339 -7.61 16.20 -20.68
N LYS A 340 -7.23 14.92 -20.78
CA LYS A 340 -6.84 14.25 -22.03
C LYS A 340 -7.99 14.18 -23.01
N LYS A 341 -9.20 13.84 -22.55
CA LYS A 341 -10.43 13.81 -23.37
C LYS A 341 -10.83 15.22 -23.83
N TYR A 342 -10.65 16.23 -22.98
CA TYR A 342 -10.90 17.64 -23.30
C TYR A 342 -9.86 18.18 -24.30
N LYS A 343 -8.58 17.84 -24.11
CA LYS A 343 -7.48 18.18 -25.02
C LYS A 343 -7.63 17.49 -26.38
N GLN A 344 -8.05 16.22 -26.42
CA GLN A 344 -8.39 15.54 -27.69
C GLN A 344 -9.53 16.23 -28.43
N LYS A 345 -10.57 16.67 -27.68
CA LYS A 345 -11.73 17.36 -28.27
C LYS A 345 -11.43 18.79 -28.73
N MET A 346 -10.46 19.47 -28.12
CA MET A 346 -9.97 20.78 -28.61
C MET A 346 -8.97 20.65 -29.77
N ALA A 347 -8.11 19.63 -29.75
CA ALA A 347 -7.19 19.35 -30.85
C ALA A 347 -7.95 19.05 -32.15
N SER A 348 -9.02 18.25 -32.10
CA SER A 348 -9.82 17.94 -33.29
C SER A 348 -10.46 19.16 -33.96
N THR A 349 -10.77 20.22 -33.21
CA THR A 349 -11.45 21.41 -33.76
C THR A 349 -10.47 22.41 -34.37
N ILE A 350 -9.27 22.52 -33.80
CA ILE A 350 -8.20 23.41 -34.31
C ILE A 350 -7.51 22.79 -35.54
N PHE A 351 -7.27 21.47 -35.53
CA PHE A 351 -6.72 20.77 -36.69
C PHE A 351 -7.70 20.70 -37.87
N ALA A 352 -9.01 20.67 -37.63
CA ALA A 352 -10.00 20.68 -38.70
C ALA A 352 -10.06 22.02 -39.46
N SER A 353 -9.81 23.17 -38.81
CA SER A 353 -9.78 24.46 -39.50
C SER A 353 -8.49 24.65 -40.30
N GLN A 354 -7.33 24.27 -39.75
CA GLN A 354 -6.04 24.35 -40.46
C GLN A 354 -5.95 23.33 -41.61
N ALA A 355 -6.53 22.14 -41.46
CA ALA A 355 -6.60 21.16 -42.55
C ALA A 355 -7.50 21.65 -43.70
N LYS A 356 -8.58 22.40 -43.42
CA LYS A 356 -9.45 22.96 -44.46
C LYS A 356 -8.76 24.07 -45.27
N GLU A 357 -8.02 24.95 -44.62
CA GLU A 357 -7.25 26.00 -45.31
C GLU A 357 -6.09 25.45 -46.14
N ALA A 358 -5.37 24.45 -45.61
CA ALA A 358 -4.30 23.77 -46.36
C ALA A 358 -4.84 23.04 -47.61
N LYS A 359 -6.05 22.47 -47.54
CA LYS A 359 -6.70 21.80 -48.69
C LYS A 359 -7.04 22.76 -49.83
N ILE A 360 -7.65 23.90 -49.52
CA ILE A 360 -7.99 24.93 -50.53
C ILE A 360 -6.72 25.40 -51.24
N ALA A 361 -5.64 25.63 -50.50
CA ALA A 361 -4.38 26.08 -51.06
C ALA A 361 -3.73 25.09 -52.05
N VAL A 362 -3.87 23.77 -51.80
CA VAL A 362 -3.34 22.72 -52.69
C VAL A 362 -4.11 22.65 -54.01
N VAL A 363 -5.44 22.71 -53.96
CA VAL A 363 -6.31 22.68 -55.15
C VAL A 363 -6.12 23.95 -56.00
N GLU A 364 -6.13 25.13 -55.38
CA GLU A 364 -5.89 26.40 -56.08
C GLU A 364 -4.51 26.44 -56.76
N ARG A 365 -3.48 25.86 -56.12
CA ARG A 365 -2.15 25.78 -56.73
C ARG A 365 -2.13 24.85 -57.94
N TRP A 366 -2.83 23.71 -57.87
CA TRP A 366 -2.96 22.80 -59.00
C TRP A 366 -3.65 23.46 -60.21
N GLU A 367 -4.74 24.19 -59.97
CA GLU A 367 -5.44 24.93 -61.03
C GLU A 367 -4.54 26.00 -61.67
N ARG A 368 -3.74 26.73 -60.87
CA ARG A 368 -2.75 27.69 -61.39
C ARG A 368 -1.67 27.03 -62.25
N ILE A 369 -1.15 25.88 -61.82
CA ILE A 369 -0.14 25.13 -62.61
C ILE A 369 -0.75 24.71 -63.95
N GLN A 370 -1.97 24.18 -63.94
CA GLN A 370 -2.68 23.80 -65.16
C GLN A 370 -2.96 24.99 -66.09
N ALA A 371 -3.33 26.16 -65.54
CA ALA A 371 -3.48 27.39 -66.31
C ALA A 371 -2.14 27.88 -66.91
N GLY A 372 -1.03 27.67 -66.18
CA GLY A 372 0.33 28.03 -66.62
C GLY A 372 0.85 27.21 -67.80
N ARG A 373 0.24 26.06 -68.10
CA ARG A 373 0.58 25.16 -69.24
C ARG A 373 0.55 25.86 -70.60
N VAL A 374 -0.22 26.96 -70.73
CA VAL A 374 -0.39 27.71 -71.99
C VAL A 374 0.21 29.13 -71.91
N GLN A 375 0.42 29.67 -70.70
CA GLN A 375 0.78 31.09 -70.51
C GLN A 375 2.23 31.35 -70.05
N VAL A 376 2.96 30.34 -69.59
CA VAL A 376 4.32 30.48 -69.05
C VAL A 376 5.33 29.74 -69.94
N ALA A 377 6.61 30.14 -69.88
CA ALA A 377 7.68 29.39 -70.54
C ALA A 377 7.65 27.92 -70.11
N ARG A 378 7.71 27.00 -71.09
CA ARG A 378 7.52 25.55 -70.88
C ARG A 378 8.43 24.97 -69.79
N ARG A 379 9.64 25.51 -69.63
CA ARG A 379 10.61 25.10 -68.60
C ARG A 379 10.13 25.39 -67.18
N ASP A 380 9.59 26.58 -66.93
CA ASP A 380 9.11 26.98 -65.61
C ASP A 380 7.90 26.14 -65.21
N TYR A 381 7.03 25.85 -66.18
CA TYR A 381 5.92 24.92 -66.00
C TYR A 381 6.41 23.51 -65.62
N CYS A 382 7.43 22.96 -66.29
CA CYS A 382 7.97 21.65 -65.96
C CYS A 382 8.54 21.60 -64.53
N VAL A 383 9.24 22.66 -64.11
CA VAL A 383 9.82 22.76 -62.75
C VAL A 383 8.73 22.82 -61.68
N GLU A 384 7.72 23.67 -61.86
CA GLU A 384 6.60 23.78 -60.91
C GLU A 384 5.78 22.49 -60.84
N LEU A 385 5.54 21.85 -61.99
CA LEU A 385 4.82 20.57 -62.05
C LEU A 385 5.55 19.47 -61.24
N LEU A 386 6.86 19.34 -61.43
CA LEU A 386 7.66 18.33 -60.73
C LEU A 386 7.80 18.64 -59.23
N ALA A 387 7.95 19.91 -58.85
CA ALA A 387 7.97 20.31 -57.45
C ALA A 387 6.64 19.96 -56.75
N PHE A 388 5.52 20.23 -57.42
CA PHE A 388 4.19 19.88 -56.92
C PHE A 388 3.97 18.36 -56.88
N TYR A 389 4.50 17.60 -57.84
CA TYR A 389 4.48 16.13 -57.82
C TYR A 389 5.17 15.58 -56.56
N VAL A 390 6.35 16.08 -56.20
CA VAL A 390 7.07 15.65 -54.99
C VAL A 390 6.25 15.94 -53.74
N GLU A 391 5.60 17.10 -53.67
CA GLU A 391 4.80 17.52 -52.53
C GLU A 391 3.56 16.63 -52.34
N VAL A 392 2.85 16.29 -53.42
CA VAL A 392 1.58 15.57 -53.36
C VAL A 392 1.77 14.06 -53.36
N VAL A 393 2.70 13.54 -54.14
CA VAL A 393 2.89 12.09 -54.34
C VAL A 393 3.97 11.55 -53.39
N GLY A 394 5.00 12.33 -53.07
CA GLY A 394 6.00 12.01 -52.04
C GLY A 394 6.94 10.84 -52.35
N VAL A 395 6.89 10.25 -53.55
CA VAL A 395 7.72 9.11 -53.95
C VAL A 395 8.77 9.57 -54.99
N GLU A 396 10.01 9.11 -54.84
CA GLU A 396 11.17 9.41 -55.72
C GLU A 396 11.77 10.83 -55.65
N VAL A 397 11.69 11.51 -54.49
CA VAL A 397 12.18 12.89 -54.26
C VAL A 397 13.55 13.19 -54.89
N ALA A 398 14.56 12.37 -54.59
CA ALA A 398 15.94 12.64 -55.04
C ALA A 398 16.10 12.60 -56.58
N LYS A 399 15.34 11.74 -57.27
CA LYS A 399 15.36 11.65 -58.73
C LYS A 399 14.66 12.84 -59.36
N VAL A 400 13.52 13.25 -58.80
CA VAL A 400 12.77 14.41 -59.28
C VAL A 400 13.53 15.72 -59.04
N GLU A 401 14.20 15.86 -57.89
CA GLU A 401 15.08 17.00 -57.61
C GLU A 401 16.25 17.08 -58.60
N SER A 402 16.85 15.94 -58.99
CA SER A 402 17.87 15.90 -60.04
C SER A 402 17.32 16.41 -61.38
N MET A 403 16.12 15.95 -61.77
CA MET A 403 15.46 16.37 -63.01
C MET A 403 15.11 17.87 -63.00
N ILE A 404 14.62 18.40 -61.87
CA ILE A 404 14.36 19.85 -61.72
C ILE A 404 15.65 20.65 -61.93
N ASN A 405 16.77 20.20 -61.36
CA ASN A 405 18.06 20.87 -61.51
C ASN A 405 18.56 20.82 -62.96
N GLU A 406 18.40 19.69 -63.65
CA GLU A 406 18.73 19.57 -65.08
C GLU A 406 17.88 20.50 -65.95
N ILE A 407 16.58 20.62 -65.69
CA ILE A 407 15.70 21.54 -66.42
C ILE A 407 16.09 23.00 -66.14
N ARG A 408 16.36 23.35 -64.88
CA ARG A 408 16.66 24.72 -64.45
C ARG A 408 18.02 25.21 -64.92
N TYR A 409 19.03 24.34 -64.93
CA TYR A 409 20.43 24.75 -65.16
C TYR A 409 21.02 24.21 -66.46
N ALA A 410 20.58 23.05 -66.96
CA ALA A 410 21.05 22.48 -68.23
C ALA A 410 20.08 22.74 -69.40
N GLY A 411 18.89 23.30 -69.13
CA GLY A 411 17.92 23.70 -70.15
C GLY A 411 17.24 22.54 -70.88
N GLN A 412 17.27 21.34 -70.30
CA GLN A 412 16.50 20.21 -70.79
C GLN A 412 15.00 20.42 -70.51
N GLU A 413 14.13 19.81 -71.32
CA GLU A 413 12.68 19.88 -71.15
C GLU A 413 12.09 18.47 -71.07
N LEU A 414 11.01 18.32 -70.31
CA LEU A 414 10.27 17.07 -70.28
C LEU A 414 9.57 16.83 -71.62
N SER A 415 9.66 15.58 -72.09
CA SER A 415 8.85 15.13 -73.21
C SER A 415 7.36 15.20 -72.88
N ASN A 416 6.51 15.23 -73.91
CA ASN A 416 5.05 15.28 -73.71
C ASN A 416 4.53 14.02 -72.98
N GLU A 417 5.19 12.87 -73.15
CA GLU A 417 4.84 11.63 -72.47
C GLU A 417 5.18 11.69 -70.98
N GLU A 418 6.36 12.21 -70.62
CA GLU A 418 6.77 12.42 -69.24
C GLU A 418 5.88 13.44 -68.52
N LEU A 419 5.55 14.54 -69.19
CA LEU A 419 4.58 15.52 -68.66
C LEU A 419 3.24 14.86 -68.36
N SER A 420 2.69 14.12 -69.32
CA SER A 420 1.41 13.43 -69.14
C SER A 420 1.48 12.39 -68.03
N TYR A 421 2.63 11.71 -67.85
CA TYR A 421 2.83 10.78 -66.76
C TYR A 421 2.72 11.47 -65.40
N TYR A 422 3.50 12.53 -65.14
CA TYR A 422 3.48 13.21 -63.84
C TYR A 422 2.12 13.87 -63.55
N GLU A 423 1.48 14.48 -64.55
CA GLU A 423 0.13 15.02 -64.40
C GLU A 423 -0.88 13.96 -63.95
N LYS A 424 -0.86 12.78 -64.60
CA LYS A 424 -1.77 11.68 -64.24
C LYS A 424 -1.51 11.16 -62.83
N GLN A 425 -0.26 11.10 -62.39
CA GLN A 425 0.07 10.65 -61.04
C GLN A 425 -0.39 11.67 -59.98
N ILE A 426 -0.24 12.97 -60.24
CA ILE A 426 -0.77 14.03 -59.36
C ILE A 426 -2.28 13.91 -59.25
N VAL A 427 -2.99 13.86 -60.38
CA VAL A 427 -4.46 13.73 -60.40
C VAL A 427 -4.90 12.47 -59.66
N ARG A 428 -4.22 11.34 -59.88
CA ARG A 428 -4.51 10.09 -59.19
C ARG A 428 -4.30 10.20 -57.68
N ALA A 429 -3.22 10.84 -57.25
CA ALA A 429 -2.91 11.03 -55.84
C ALA A 429 -3.93 11.96 -55.15
N LEU A 430 -4.35 13.03 -55.84
CA LEU A 430 -5.42 13.91 -55.37
C LEU A 430 -6.77 13.15 -55.29
N SER A 431 -7.11 12.33 -56.28
CA SER A 431 -8.38 11.57 -56.30
C SER A 431 -8.45 10.42 -55.29
N LEU A 432 -7.31 9.84 -54.90
CA LEU A 432 -7.26 8.77 -53.89
C LEU A 432 -7.40 9.29 -52.46
N ASN A 433 -7.28 10.60 -52.27
CA ASN A 433 -7.57 11.24 -51.00
C ASN A 433 -9.08 11.52 -50.93
N SER A 434 -9.83 10.66 -50.24
CA SER A 434 -11.31 10.70 -50.15
C SER A 434 -11.90 12.01 -49.62
N GLU A 435 -11.04 12.95 -49.20
CA GLU A 435 -11.42 14.28 -48.71
C GLU A 435 -11.09 15.43 -49.70
N LEU A 436 -10.63 15.12 -50.93
CA LEU A 436 -10.31 16.04 -52.05
C LEU A 436 -11.04 15.64 -53.36
N GLU A 437 -12.09 14.82 -53.25
CA GLU A 437 -12.78 14.19 -54.39
C GLU A 437 -13.85 15.10 -55.05
N GLU A 438 -14.34 16.12 -54.33
CA GLU A 438 -15.12 17.26 -54.88
C GLU A 438 -14.18 18.37 -55.36
#